data_AF-A0A7V3V1U6-F1
#
_entry.id   AF-A0A7V3V1U6-F1
#
_cell.length_a   1.000
_cell.length_b   1.000
_cell.length_c   1.000
_cell.angle_alpha   90.00
_cell.angle_beta   90.00
_cell.angle_gamma   90.00
#
_symmetry.space_group_name_H-M   'P 1'
#
loop_
_entity.id
_entity.type
_entity.pdbx_description
1 polymer ?
#
loop_
_entity_poly.entity_id
_entity_poly.type
_entity_poly.pdbx_seq_one_letter_code
_entity_poly.pdbx_strand_id
1 'polypeptide(L)'
;PVRHKIRAPSFMNVASNKVACIGGTISDAAITLAAVDPCYCCTERLAVIERPSGKRIMNGWDLIKLSQEKTQRIKEKIGHA
;
A
#
# COMPACT_ATOMS: atom_id res chain seq x y z
N PRO A 1 7.71 -14.90 13.33
CA PRO A 1 6.76 -15.33 12.29
C PRO A 1 7.48 -15.48 10.94
N VAL A 2 7.37 -16.62 10.25
CA VAL A 2 8.07 -16.87 8.98
C VAL A 2 7.54 -15.98 7.84
N ARG A 3 6.23 -15.71 7.82
CA ARG A 3 5.60 -14.70 6.95
C ARG A 3 4.31 -14.23 7.60
N HIS A 4 4.07 -12.91 7.61
CA HIS A 4 2.81 -12.35 8.07
C HIS A 4 2.25 -11.38 7.01
N LYS A 5 1.10 -11.71 6.44
CA LYS A 5 0.43 -10.88 5.42
C LYS A 5 -0.83 -10.26 6.03
N ILE A 6 -0.72 -8.99 6.39
CA ILE A 6 -1.81 -8.21 6.97
C ILE A 6 -2.86 -7.95 5.88
N ARG A 7 -4.14 -8.20 6.18
CA ARG A 7 -5.30 -7.81 5.37
C ARG A 7 -6.03 -6.70 6.12
N ALA A 8 -6.11 -5.52 5.52
CA ALA A 8 -6.82 -4.38 6.09
C ALA A 8 -8.07 -4.07 5.25
N PRO A 9 -9.19 -3.66 5.87
CA PRO A 9 -10.45 -3.42 5.16
C PRO A 9 -10.32 -2.30 4.11
N SER A 10 -9.63 -1.20 4.44
CA SER A 10 -9.43 -0.07 3.51
C SER A 10 -8.69 -0.48 2.22
N PHE A 11 -7.83 -1.51 2.26
CA PHE A 11 -7.14 -1.99 1.06
C PHE A 11 -8.08 -2.60 0.01
N MET A 12 -9.18 -3.21 0.46
CA MET A 12 -10.19 -3.77 -0.44
C MET A 12 -11.28 -2.76 -0.76
N ASN A 13 -11.71 -1.97 0.24
CA ASN A 13 -12.89 -1.12 0.11
C ASN A 13 -12.59 0.21 -0.61
N VAL A 14 -11.39 0.79 -0.48
CA VAL A 14 -11.11 2.08 -1.17
C VAL A 14 -11.16 1.92 -2.69
N ALA A 15 -10.78 0.75 -3.21
CA ALA A 15 -10.82 0.45 -4.64
C ALA A 15 -12.25 0.40 -5.20
N SER A 16 -13.27 0.07 -4.39
CA SER A 16 -14.67 0.06 -4.87
C SER A 16 -15.21 1.45 -5.17
N ASN A 17 -14.62 2.51 -4.60
CA ASN A 17 -15.04 3.89 -4.85
C ASN A 17 -14.95 4.28 -6.32
N LYS A 18 -14.01 3.68 -7.07
CA LYS A 18 -13.89 3.90 -8.52
C LYS A 18 -15.21 3.60 -9.25
N VAL A 19 -15.93 2.56 -8.82
CA VAL A 19 -17.20 2.14 -9.44
C VAL A 19 -18.38 2.87 -8.79
N ALA A 20 -18.33 3.08 -7.47
CA ALA A 20 -19.39 3.74 -6.71
C ALA A 20 -19.57 5.23 -7.06
N CYS A 21 -18.50 5.93 -7.48
CA CYS A 21 -18.59 7.33 -7.89
C CYS A 21 -19.14 7.55 -9.31
N ILE A 22 -19.36 6.49 -10.10
CA ILE A 22 -19.84 6.61 -11.48
C ILE A 22 -21.29 7.10 -11.49
N GLY A 23 -21.56 8.19 -12.22
CA GLY A 23 -22.90 8.79 -12.33
C GLY A 23 -23.25 9.78 -11.22
N GLY A 24 -22.39 9.94 -10.21
CA GLY A 24 -22.53 10.95 -9.16
C GLY A 24 -21.86 12.28 -9.51
N THR A 25 -22.07 13.28 -8.65
CA THR A 25 -21.37 14.57 -8.70
C THR A 25 -20.00 14.51 -8.02
N ILE A 26 -19.19 15.56 -8.19
CA ILE A 26 -17.90 15.69 -7.49
C ILE A 26 -18.09 15.65 -5.96
N SER A 27 -19.18 16.22 -5.45
CA SER A 27 -19.51 16.20 -4.02
C SER A 27 -19.83 14.79 -3.53
N ASP A 28 -20.53 13.98 -4.34
CA ASP A 28 -20.85 12.59 -4.00
C ASP A 28 -19.60 11.72 -3.91
N ALA A 29 -18.55 12.05 -4.66
CA ALA A 29 -17.27 11.33 -4.58
C ALA A 29 -16.62 11.48 -3.19
N ALA A 30 -16.73 12.65 -2.56
CA ALA A 30 -16.21 12.87 -1.20
C ALA A 30 -17.01 12.07 -0.16
N ILE A 31 -18.34 12.04 -0.30
CA ILE A 31 -19.23 11.26 0.58
C ILE A 31 -18.96 9.76 0.41
N THR A 32 -18.82 9.29 -0.82
CA THR A 32 -18.49 7.90 -1.15
C THR A 32 -17.14 7.51 -0.54
N LEU A 33 -16.14 8.41 -0.61
CA LEU A 33 -14.86 8.19 0.02
C LEU A 33 -14.96 8.11 1.55
N ALA A 34 -15.69 9.03 2.17
CA ALA A 34 -15.90 9.04 3.61
C ALA A 34 -16.66 7.81 4.12
N ALA A 35 -17.62 7.29 3.35
CA ALA A 35 -18.42 6.12 3.71
C ALA A 35 -17.59 4.84 3.91
N VAL A 36 -16.42 4.74 3.25
CA VAL A 36 -15.52 3.60 3.36
C VAL A 36 -14.57 3.68 4.56
N ASP A 37 -14.46 4.84 5.21
CA ASP A 37 -13.46 5.14 6.25
C ASP A 37 -12.01 4.84 5.77
N PRO A 38 -11.44 5.70 4.91
CA PRO A 38 -10.18 5.43 4.25
C PRO A 38 -8.98 5.68 5.19
N CYS A 39 -8.26 4.63 5.58
CA CYS A 39 -6.93 4.75 6.21
C CYS A 39 -5.82 4.43 5.22
N TYR A 40 -5.12 5.48 4.74
CA TYR A 40 -3.96 5.33 3.85
C TYR A 40 -2.77 4.61 4.52
N CYS A 41 -2.71 4.70 5.85
CA CYS A 41 -1.83 3.90 6.68
C CYS A 41 -1.97 2.40 6.43
N CYS A 42 -3.20 1.91 6.26
CA CYS A 42 -3.52 0.50 6.05
C CYS A 42 -3.27 0.05 4.61
N THR A 43 -3.37 0.96 3.64
CA THR A 43 -3.18 0.67 2.22
C THR A 43 -1.69 0.71 1.85
N GLU A 44 -1.02 1.82 2.16
CA GLU A 44 0.29 2.14 1.59
C GLU A 44 1.44 1.68 2.49
N ARG A 45 1.16 1.55 3.81
CA ARG A 45 2.02 1.01 4.89
C ARG A 45 3.37 1.71 5.14
N LEU A 46 3.96 2.38 4.16
CA LEU A 46 5.26 3.04 4.29
C LEU A 46 5.38 4.22 3.32
N ALA A 47 5.81 5.36 3.85
CA ALA A 47 6.38 6.46 3.09
C ALA A 47 7.59 6.99 3.86
N VAL A 48 8.71 7.17 3.16
CA VAL A 48 9.90 7.80 3.73
C VAL A 48 10.12 9.11 3.02
N ILE A 49 10.20 10.17 3.81
CA ILE A 49 10.31 11.56 3.36
C ILE A 49 11.66 12.10 3.82
N GLU A 50 12.45 12.60 2.88
CA GLU A 50 13.67 13.35 3.17
C GLU A 50 13.32 14.75 3.68
N ARG A 51 13.96 15.19 4.76
CA ARG A 51 13.87 16.56 5.27
C ARG A 51 15.20 17.28 5.03
N PRO A 52 15.19 18.58 4.62
CA PRO A 52 14.03 19.48 4.54
C PRO A 52 13.29 19.45 3.19
N SER A 53 13.79 18.74 2.18
CA SER A 53 13.27 18.79 0.80
C SER A 53 11.81 18.36 0.64
N GLY A 54 11.27 17.55 1.56
CA GLY A 54 9.93 16.98 1.47
C GLY A 54 9.81 15.88 0.41
N LYS A 55 10.92 15.48 -0.21
CA LYS A 55 10.93 14.50 -1.29
C LYS A 55 10.65 13.10 -0.73
N ARG A 56 9.70 12.38 -1.35
CA ARG A 56 9.48 10.97 -1.05
C ARG A 56 10.61 10.13 -1.65
N ILE A 57 11.41 9.51 -0.80
CA ILE A 57 12.57 8.70 -1.19
C ILE A 57 12.28 7.20 -1.20
N MET A 58 11.24 6.76 -0.48
CA MET A 58 10.82 5.35 -0.46
C MET A 58 9.32 5.23 -0.20
N ASN A 59 8.72 4.17 -0.71
CA ASN A 59 7.31 3.79 -0.49
C ASN A 59 7.16 2.28 -0.24
N GLY A 60 5.92 1.81 -0.06
CA GLY A 60 5.62 0.39 0.19
C GLY A 60 6.10 -0.58 -0.89
N TRP A 61 6.15 -0.19 -2.16
CA TRP A 61 6.65 -1.04 -3.26
C TRP A 61 8.14 -1.28 -3.17
N ASP A 62 8.92 -0.28 -2.75
CA ASP A 62 10.35 -0.41 -2.55
C ASP A 62 10.64 -1.43 -1.44
N LEU A 63 9.82 -1.43 -0.38
CA LEU A 63 9.92 -2.43 0.69
C LEU A 63 9.62 -3.85 0.19
N ILE A 64 8.63 -4.02 -0.71
CA ILE A 64 8.32 -5.31 -1.34
C ILE A 64 9.52 -5.79 -2.17
N LYS A 65 10.13 -4.90 -2.96
CA LYS A 65 11.32 -5.21 -3.76
C LYS A 65 12.49 -5.64 -2.88
N LEU A 66 12.80 -4.89 -1.83
CA LEU A 66 13.84 -5.24 -0.85
C LEU A 66 13.58 -6.60 -0.18
N SER A 67 12.31 -6.91 0.12
CA SER A 67 11.92 -8.21 0.68
C SER A 67 12.15 -9.36 -0.31
N GLN A 68 11.88 -9.16 -1.60
CA GLN A 68 12.11 -10.15 -2.65
C GLN A 68 13.62 -10.37 -2.87
N GLU A 69 14.40 -9.29 -2.97
CA GLU A 69 15.86 -9.35 -3.08
C GLU A 69 16.49 -10.08 -1.90
N LYS A 70 16.04 -9.80 -0.67
CA LYS A 70 16.49 -10.53 0.52
C LYS A 70 16.17 -12.02 0.42
N THR A 71 14.98 -12.37 -0.07
CA THR A 71 14.59 -13.77 -0.27
C THR A 71 15.50 -14.46 -1.28
N GLN A 72 15.84 -13.79 -2.38
CA GLN A 72 16.74 -14.33 -3.41
C GLN A 72 18.15 -14.61 -2.86
N ARG A 73 18.72 -13.64 -2.12
CA ARG A 73 20.03 -13.81 -1.45
C ARG A 73 20.04 -14.99 -0.47
N ILE A 74 18.93 -15.25 0.20
CA ILE A 74 18.80 -16.39 1.13
C ILE A 74 18.74 -17.70 0.35
N LYS A 75 17.98 -17.76 -0.77
CA LYS A 75 17.92 -18.95 -1.63
C LYS A 75 19.29 -19.36 -2.17
N GLU A 76 20.08 -18.38 -2.63
CA GLU A 76 21.45 -18.58 -3.12
C GLU A 76 22.36 -19.17 -2.03
N LYS A 77 22.24 -18.69 -0.79
CA LYS A 77 23.03 -19.19 0.35
C LYS A 77 22.68 -20.62 0.79
N ILE A 78 21.44 -21.04 0.58
CA ILE A 78 20.94 -22.36 1.02
C ILE A 78 21.10 -23.42 -0.10
N GLY A 79 21.56 -23.04 -1.30
CA GLY A 79 21.75 -23.98 -2.41
C GLY A 79 20.44 -24.42 -3.07
N HIS A 80 19.39 -23.59 -3.00
CA HIS A 80 18.11 -23.81 -3.69
C HIS A 80 17.96 -22.90 -4.93
N ALA A 81 19.06 -22.67 -5.65
CA ALA A 81 19.07 -21.96 -6.93
C ALA A 81 19.02 -22.95 -8.09
#